data_AF-A0A819K0H9-F1
#
_entry.id   AF-A0A819K0H9-F1
#
_cell.length_a   1.000
_cell.length_b   1.000
_cell.length_c   1.000
_cell.angle_alpha   90.00
_cell.angle_beta   90.00
_cell.angle_gamma   90.00
#
_symmetry.space_group_name_H-M   'P 1'
#
loop_
_entity.id
_entity.type
_entity.pdbx_description
1 polymer ?
#
loop_
_entity_poly.entity_id
_entity_poly.type
_entity_poly.pdbx_seq_one_letter_code
_entity_poly.pdbx_strand_id
1 'polypeptide(L)' 'MKYGRDEENGGLIYGYDLEGNFWKYFVDHKYGGWYRILTPTNEKCSDEKSPTGKTDYHTMGVCYEVLNVIHKE' A
#
# COMPACT_ATOMS: atom_id res chain seq x y z
N MET A 1 9.38 9.63 6.47
CA MET A 1 8.71 8.49 7.12
C MET A 1 9.75 7.64 7.84
N LYS A 2 9.76 7.63 9.18
CA LYS A 2 10.70 6.82 9.97
C LYS A 2 10.17 5.40 10.25
N TYR A 3 8.89 5.13 9.92
CA TYR A 3 8.16 3.90 10.28
C TYR A 3 7.60 3.10 9.09
N GLY A 4 7.84 3.53 7.85
CA GLY A 4 7.30 2.89 6.64
C GLY A 4 8.33 2.03 5.90
N ARG A 5 9.46 1.71 6.53
CA ARG A 5 10.54 0.96 5.89
C ARG A 5 10.64 -0.42 6.52
N ASP A 6 10.59 -1.43 5.68
CA ASP A 6 10.89 -2.79 6.08
C ASP A 6 12.41 -2.93 6.27
N GLU A 7 12.84 -3.26 7.48
CA GLU A 7 14.26 -3.45 7.79
C GLU A 7 14.81 -4.76 7.21
N GLU A 8 13.94 -5.75 6.97
CA GLU A 8 14.33 -7.06 6.44
C GLU A 8 14.58 -7.00 4.93
N ASN A 9 13.63 -6.43 4.17
CA ASN A 9 13.74 -6.38 2.70
C ASN A 9 14.14 -4.99 2.17
N GLY A 10 14.41 -4.02 3.06
CA GLY A 10 14.73 -2.64 2.73
C GLY A 10 13.59 -1.85 2.08
N GLY A 11 12.41 -2.47 2.00
CA GLY A 11 11.27 -2.08 1.20
C GLY A 11 10.39 -1.00 1.80
N LEU A 12 9.43 -0.50 1.01
CA LEU A 12 8.42 0.43 1.48
C LEU A 12 7.17 -0.34 1.89
N ILE A 13 6.72 -0.07 3.11
CA ILE A 13 5.52 -0.63 3.73
C ILE A 13 4.38 0.36 3.46
N TYR A 14 3.29 -0.14 2.88
CA TYR A 14 1.99 0.53 2.72
C TYR A 14 2.05 2.05 2.53
N GLY A 15 2.04 2.51 1.28
CA GLY A 15 1.76 3.92 1.04
C GLY A 15 2.13 4.39 -0.33
N TYR A 16 3.43 4.41 -0.62
CA TYR A 16 3.99 4.97 -1.85
C TYR A 16 5.36 4.32 -2.10
N ASP A 17 5.78 4.24 -3.35
CA ASP A 17 7.15 3.92 -3.71
C ASP A 17 8.11 5.11 -3.48
N LEU A 18 9.39 4.93 -3.82
CA LEU A 18 10.42 5.98 -3.65
C LEU A 18 10.17 7.23 -4.50
N GLU A 19 9.39 7.11 -5.57
CA GLU A 19 8.99 8.20 -6.47
C GLU A 19 7.65 8.83 -6.07
N GLY A 20 6.98 8.30 -5.03
CA GLY A 20 5.66 8.77 -4.61
C GLY A 20 4.48 8.13 -5.36
N ASN A 21 4.70 7.04 -6.10
CA ASN A 21 3.63 6.30 -6.78
C ASN A 21 3.09 5.18 -5.89
N PHE A 22 1.77 5.08 -5.79
CA PHE A 22 1.10 3.95 -5.12
C PHE A 22 0.31 3.09 -6.11
N TRP A 23 -0.29 3.72 -7.13
CA TRP A 23 -1.18 3.06 -8.07
C TRP A 23 -0.48 2.03 -8.98
N LYS A 24 0.74 2.34 -9.42
CA LYS A 24 1.44 1.52 -10.41
C LYS A 24 1.93 0.18 -9.86
N TYR A 25 2.42 0.16 -8.62
CA TYR A 25 3.15 -0.99 -8.08
C TYR A 25 2.49 -1.62 -6.85
N PHE A 26 1.83 -0.84 -5.98
CA PHE A 26 1.16 -1.41 -4.81
C PHE A 26 -0.20 -2.02 -5.16
N VAL A 27 -0.91 -1.51 -6.16
CA VAL A 27 -2.24 -2.01 -6.53
C VAL A 27 -2.14 -3.22 -7.46
N ASP A 28 -2.80 -4.30 -7.09
CA ASP A 28 -2.97 -5.47 -7.98
C ASP A 28 -4.14 -5.21 -8.94
N HIS A 29 -3.82 -4.85 -10.18
CA HIS A 29 -4.81 -4.56 -11.21
C HIS A 29 -5.54 -5.80 -11.74
N LYS A 30 -5.04 -7.00 -11.45
CA LYS A 30 -5.67 -8.25 -11.91
C LYS A 30 -6.71 -8.76 -10.93
N TYR A 31 -6.39 -8.74 -9.64
CA TYR A 31 -7.24 -9.34 -8.60
C TYR A 31 -7.71 -8.35 -7.53
N GLY A 32 -7.36 -7.06 -7.64
CA GLY A 32 -7.69 -6.04 -6.66
C GLY A 32 -6.88 -6.15 -5.36
N GLY A 33 -7.08 -5.19 -4.46
CA GLY A 33 -6.32 -5.09 -3.21
C GLY A 33 -4.89 -4.59 -3.41
N TRP A 34 -4.17 -4.45 -2.29
CA TRP A 34 -2.82 -3.86 -2.29
C TRP A 34 -1.78 -4.89 -1.83
N TYR A 35 -0.60 -4.88 -2.45
CA TYR A 35 0.56 -5.60 -1.94
C TYR A 35 1.03 -4.99 -0.62
N ARG A 36 1.59 -5.84 0.23
CA ARG A 36 1.97 -5.45 1.59
C ARG A 36 3.29 -4.67 1.63
N ILE A 37 4.32 -5.21 0.99
CA ILE A 37 5.67 -4.64 0.95
C ILE A 37 6.19 -4.77 -0.47
N LEU A 38 6.83 -3.70 -0.94
CA LEU A 38 7.63 -3.72 -2.15
C LEU A 38 9.11 -3.55 -1.79
N THR A 39 9.99 -4.18 -2.54
CA THR A 39 11.44 -3.92 -2.51
C THR A 39 11.73 -2.47 -2.92
N PRO A 40 12.95 -1.96 -2.67
CA PRO A 40 13.36 -0.63 -3.17
C PRO A 40 13.24 -0.46 -4.69
N THR A 41 13.20 -1.55 -5.46
CA THR A 41 13.08 -1.58 -6.93
C THR A 41 11.64 -1.84 -7.40
N ASN A 42 10.64 -1.70 -6.52
CA ASN A 42 9.22 -1.85 -6.80
C ASN A 42 8.75 -3.27 -7.16
N GLU A 43 9.49 -4.28 -6.72
CA GLU A 43 9.06 -5.67 -6.84
C GLU A 43 8.30 -6.09 -5.58
N LYS A 44 7.26 -6.92 -5.71
CA LYS A 44 6.53 -7.47 -4.56
C LYS A 44 7.45 -8.44 -3.80
N CYS A 45 7.51 -8.29 -2.47
CA CYS A 45 8.28 -9.22 -1.63
C CYS A 45 7.59 -10.59 -1.47
N SER A 46 6.27 -10.67 -1.68
CA SER A 46 5.48 -11.92 -1.63
C SER A 46 4.18 -11.77 -2.44
N ASP A 47 3.64 -12.90 -2.91
CA ASP A 47 2.31 -12.99 -3.51
C ASP A 47 1.19 -12.98 -2.46
N GLU A 48 1.50 -13.28 -1.20
CA GLU A 48 0.54 -13.17 -0.11
C GLU A 48 0.25 -11.68 0.18
N LYS A 49 -0.81 -11.16 -0.43
CA LYS A 49 -1.22 -9.76 -0.25
C LYS A 49 -1.64 -9.47 1.18
N SER A 50 -2.33 -10.41 1.84
CA SER A 50 -3.06 -10.18 3.09
C SER A 50 -2.85 -11.28 4.12
N PRO A 51 -1.68 -11.31 4.79
CA PRO A 51 -1.47 -12.14 5.97
C PRO A 51 -2.33 -11.65 7.13
N THR A 52 -2.37 -12.43 8.21
CA THR A 52 -3.10 -12.11 9.44
C THR A 52 -2.89 -10.65 9.87
N GLY A 53 -4.00 -9.93 10.04
CA GLY A 53 -3.99 -8.51 10.45
C GLY A 53 -4.04 -7.50 9.31
N LYS A 54 -3.88 -7.91 8.05
CA LYS A 54 -4.10 -7.01 6.89
C LYS A 54 -5.40 -7.35 6.19
N THR A 55 -6.40 -6.50 6.37
CA THR A 55 -7.72 -6.60 5.71
C THR A 55 -7.98 -5.43 4.76
N ASP A 56 -6.93 -4.74 4.32
CA ASP A 56 -7.00 -3.50 3.53
C ASP A 56 -7.74 -2.34 4.21
N TYR A 57 -8.03 -2.45 5.52
CA TYR A 57 -8.72 -1.42 6.30
C TYR A 57 -8.02 -0.05 6.24
N HIS A 58 -6.68 -0.03 6.23
CA HIS A 58 -5.93 1.22 6.11
C HIS A 58 -6.16 1.88 4.75
N THR A 59 -6.01 1.12 3.66
CA THR A 59 -6.15 1.65 2.29
C THR A 59 -7.56 2.12 2.02
N MET A 60 -8.56 1.32 2.41
CA MET A 60 -9.97 1.69 2.27
C MET A 60 -10.34 2.85 3.20
N GLY A 61 -9.84 2.85 4.43
CA GLY A 61 -10.07 3.93 5.40
C GLY A 61 -9.57 5.28 4.89
N VAL A 62 -8.35 5.33 4.32
CA VAL A 62 -7.82 6.57 3.70
C VAL A 62 -8.70 7.02 2.54
N CYS A 63 -9.14 6.11 1.66
CA CYS A 63 -10.05 6.46 0.57
C CYS A 63 -11.39 6.99 1.07
N TYR A 64 -11.98 6.38 2.10
CA TYR A 64 -13.22 6.85 2.70
C TYR A 64 -13.06 8.22 3.36
N GLU A 65 -11.95 8.47 4.06
CA GLU A 65 -11.67 9.79 4.63
C GLU A 65 -11.54 10.87 3.55
N VAL A 66 -10.85 10.56 2.44
CA VAL A 66 -10.79 11.49 1.29
C VAL A 66 -12.18 11.73 0.72
N LEU A 67 -12.99 10.67 0.53
CA LEU A 67 -14.37 10.77 0.06
C LEU A 67 -15.22 11.68 0.97
N ASN A 68 -15.07 11.56 2.29
CA ASN A 68 -15.77 12.42 3.26
C ASN A 68 -15.38 13.88 3.18
N VAL A 69 -14.15 14.19 2.75
CA VAL A 69 -13.68 15.57 2.55
C VAL A 69 -14.20 16.12 1.22
N ILE A 70 -14.16 15.33 0.14
CA ILE A 70 -14.55 15.80 -1.19
C ILE A 70 -16.07 15.75 -1.44
N HIS A 71 -16.83 14.97 -0.66
CA HIS A 71 -18.29 14.82 -0.81
C HIS A 71 -19.09 15.76 0.11
N LYS A 72 -18.44 16.56 0.95
CA LYS A 72 -19.12 17.61 1.72
C LYS A 72 -19.44 18.80 0.82
N GLU A 73 -20.59 18.71 0.15
CA GLU A 73 -21.37 19.87 -0.32
C GLU A 73 -22.53 20.15 0.65
#